data_AF-A0A3C0AK81-F1
#
_entry.id   AF-A0A3C0AK81-F1
#
_cell.length_a   1.000
_cell.length_b   1.000
_cell.length_c   1.000
_cell.angle_alpha   90.00
_cell.angle_beta   90.00
_cell.angle_gamma   90.00
#
_symmetry.space_group_name_H-M   'P 1'
#
loop_
_entity.id
_entity.type
_entity.pdbx_description
1 polymer ?
#
loop_
_entity_poly.entity_id
_entity_poly.type
_entity_poly.pdbx_seq_one_letter_code
_entity_poly.pdbx_strand_id
1 'polypeptide(L)'
;MELPLEAPFKGTLLDRGDDGNNINGKLDGYIKLTTVPGEFGPEVTGTFEGTLDNKPIETLQLADPVGIGFPLGGDQSRPLECAVVREVNGKRTDTGHIEGAIPRSFLNWFEMPLTDHELDDINKKLGKRYEFAVVFTWIAGLLNLLAIWDAFEGPAYGRGDEEETKPDDKLPEPAKA
;
A
#
# COMPACT_ATOMS: atom_id res chain seq x y z
N MET A 1 3.04 -6.24 -21.27
CA MET A 1 2.45 -7.02 -20.17
C MET A 1 3.50 -8.06 -19.78
N GLU A 2 3.98 -8.08 -18.54
CA GLU A 2 4.94 -9.11 -18.09
C GLU A 2 4.17 -10.39 -17.79
N LEU A 3 4.25 -11.36 -18.71
CA LEU A 3 3.74 -12.72 -18.56
C LEU A 3 4.92 -13.67 -18.85
N PRO A 4 5.07 -14.78 -18.12
CA PRO A 4 4.16 -15.32 -17.11
C PRO A 4 4.14 -14.49 -15.81
N LEU A 5 3.00 -14.46 -15.13
CA LEU A 5 2.80 -13.80 -13.84
C LEU A 5 2.37 -14.83 -12.81
N GLU A 6 3.11 -14.95 -11.71
CA GLU A 6 2.73 -15.71 -10.53
C GLU A 6 2.82 -14.81 -9.30
N ALA A 7 1.70 -14.61 -8.62
CA ALA A 7 1.64 -13.70 -7.48
C ALA A 7 0.54 -14.10 -6.50
N PRO A 8 0.69 -13.77 -5.20
CA PRO A 8 -0.43 -13.84 -4.27
C PRO A 8 -1.50 -12.82 -4.70
N PHE A 9 -2.76 -13.22 -4.56
CA PHE A 9 -3.91 -12.45 -4.98
C PHE A 9 -4.91 -12.34 -3.83
N LYS A 10 -5.45 -11.14 -3.63
CA LYS A 10 -6.56 -10.88 -2.73
C LYS A 10 -7.61 -10.07 -3.45
N GLY A 11 -8.86 -10.51 -3.38
CA GLY A 11 -9.93 -9.87 -4.13
C GLY A 11 -11.30 -10.41 -3.79
N THR A 12 -12.21 -10.26 -4.74
CA THR A 12 -13.57 -10.74 -4.68
C THR A 12 -13.91 -11.54 -5.93
N LEU A 13 -14.70 -12.59 -5.75
CA LEU A 13 -15.31 -13.34 -6.82
C LEU A 13 -16.73 -12.83 -7.07
N LEU A 14 -17.09 -12.65 -8.34
CA LEU A 14 -18.44 -12.42 -8.80
C LEU A 14 -18.73 -13.39 -9.95
N ASP A 15 -19.31 -14.54 -9.62
CA ASP A 15 -19.52 -15.64 -10.56
C ASP A 15 -20.98 -16.08 -10.60
N ARG A 16 -21.50 -16.34 -11.79
CA ARG A 16 -22.78 -17.01 -11.99
C ARG A 16 -22.46 -18.51 -12.08
N GLY A 17 -22.44 -19.17 -10.92
CA GLY A 17 -22.10 -20.58 -10.81
C GLY A 17 -22.96 -21.48 -11.69
N ASP A 18 -22.55 -22.73 -11.86
CA ASP A 18 -23.14 -23.67 -12.83
C ASP A 18 -24.65 -23.92 -12.63
N ASP A 19 -25.11 -23.86 -11.38
CA ASP A 19 -26.52 -24.06 -11.02
C ASP A 19 -27.41 -22.81 -11.26
N GLY A 20 -26.83 -21.75 -11.84
CA GLY A 20 -27.49 -20.45 -12.04
C GLY A 20 -27.57 -19.58 -10.77
N ASN A 21 -27.05 -20.08 -9.65
CA ASN A 21 -26.91 -19.30 -8.42
C ASN A 21 -25.63 -18.47 -8.45
N ASN A 22 -25.74 -17.21 -8.02
CA ASN A 22 -24.57 -16.33 -7.92
C ASN A 22 -23.67 -16.79 -6.76
N ILE A 23 -22.39 -16.97 -7.05
CA ILE A 23 -21.32 -17.20 -6.10
C ILE A 23 -20.58 -15.88 -5.94
N ASN A 24 -20.55 -15.36 -4.73
CA ASN A 24 -19.78 -14.18 -4.38
C ASN A 24 -19.05 -14.40 -3.06
N GLY A 25 -17.91 -13.71 -2.89
CA GLY A 25 -17.13 -13.81 -1.67
C GLY A 25 -15.72 -13.29 -1.83
N LYS A 26 -14.96 -13.34 -0.74
CA LYS A 26 -13.57 -12.89 -0.70
C LYS A 26 -12.62 -14.01 -1.13
N LEU A 27 -11.75 -13.69 -2.07
CA LEU A 27 -10.67 -14.57 -2.52
C LEU A 27 -9.37 -14.22 -1.80
N ASP A 28 -8.69 -15.25 -1.31
CA ASP A 28 -7.30 -15.17 -0.82
C ASP A 28 -6.55 -16.41 -1.31
N GLY A 29 -5.48 -16.20 -2.07
CA GLY A 29 -4.78 -17.30 -2.75
C GLY A 29 -3.65 -16.82 -3.65
N TYR A 30 -3.37 -17.61 -4.67
CA TYR A 30 -2.35 -17.35 -5.68
C TYR A 30 -2.96 -17.40 -7.07
N ILE A 31 -2.48 -16.53 -7.95
CA ILE A 31 -2.85 -16.50 -9.35
C ILE A 31 -1.63 -16.80 -10.22
N LYS A 32 -1.87 -17.55 -11.30
CA LYS A 32 -0.89 -17.85 -12.35
C LYS A 32 -1.48 -17.46 -13.69
N LEU A 33 -0.90 -16.48 -14.37
CA LEU A 33 -1.32 -16.03 -15.71
C LEU A 33 -0.20 -16.26 -16.72
N THR A 34 -0.58 -16.66 -17.93
CA THR A 34 0.32 -16.95 -19.06
C THR A 34 -0.32 -16.47 -20.37
N THR A 35 0.52 -16.15 -21.36
CA THR A 35 0.05 -15.85 -22.72
C THR A 35 0.06 -17.12 -23.56
N VAL A 36 -1.05 -17.38 -24.24
CA VAL A 36 -1.18 -18.48 -25.21
C VAL A 36 -1.57 -17.93 -26.58
N PRO A 37 -1.15 -18.57 -27.70
CA PRO A 37 -1.61 -18.17 -29.02
C PRO A 37 -3.11 -18.49 -29.19
N GLY A 38 -3.93 -17.47 -29.38
CA GLY A 38 -5.37 -17.57 -29.68
C GLY A 38 -5.67 -17.37 -31.17
N GLU A 39 -6.95 -17.48 -31.53
CA GLU A 39 -7.42 -17.37 -32.92
C GLU A 39 -7.29 -15.93 -33.46
N PHE A 40 -7.41 -14.94 -32.58
CA PHE A 40 -7.38 -13.51 -32.92
C PHE A 40 -6.11 -12.78 -32.43
N GLY A 41 -5.12 -13.51 -31.91
CA GLY A 41 -3.89 -12.94 -31.35
C GLY A 41 -3.47 -13.62 -30.06
N PRO A 42 -2.47 -13.08 -29.34
CA PRO A 42 -2.11 -13.59 -28.03
C PRO A 42 -3.26 -13.38 -27.03
N GLU A 43 -3.71 -14.46 -26.41
CA GLU A 43 -4.74 -14.46 -25.35
C GLU A 43 -4.08 -14.70 -23.99
N VAL A 44 -4.64 -14.13 -22.94
CA VAL A 44 -4.18 -14.37 -21.55
C VAL A 44 -5.06 -15.44 -20.93
N THR A 45 -4.42 -16.48 -20.39
CA THR A 45 -5.09 -17.56 -19.68
C THR A 45 -4.38 -17.85 -18.37
N GLY A 46 -5.09 -18.39 -17.40
CA GLY A 46 -4.49 -18.68 -16.11
C GLY A 46 -5.39 -19.44 -15.16
N THR A 47 -4.90 -19.58 -13.93
CA THR A 47 -5.62 -20.23 -12.86
C THR A 47 -5.52 -19.44 -11.56
N PHE A 48 -6.56 -19.54 -10.74
CA PHE A 48 -6.53 -19.12 -9.35
C PHE A 48 -6.67 -20.34 -8.43
N GLU A 49 -5.80 -20.42 -7.44
CA GLU A 49 -5.80 -21.45 -6.40
C GLU A 49 -5.84 -20.78 -5.02
N GLY A 50 -6.81 -21.14 -4.19
CA GLY A 50 -6.93 -20.54 -2.87
C GLY A 50 -8.23 -20.82 -2.17
N THR A 51 -8.69 -19.82 -1.42
CA THR A 51 -9.89 -19.89 -0.59
C THR A 51 -10.91 -18.84 -0.98
N LEU A 52 -12.19 -19.21 -0.90
CA LEU A 52 -13.35 -18.30 -0.93
C LEU A 52 -13.94 -18.24 0.47
N ASP A 53 -13.97 -17.06 1.07
CA ASP A 53 -14.45 -16.84 2.45
C ASP A 53 -13.80 -17.81 3.47
N ASN A 54 -12.49 -18.02 3.34
CA ASN A 54 -11.67 -18.94 4.14
C ASN A 54 -11.97 -20.43 3.96
N LYS A 55 -12.79 -20.81 2.97
CA LYS A 55 -13.01 -22.20 2.60
C LYS A 55 -12.23 -22.52 1.32
N PRO A 56 -11.54 -23.66 1.24
CA PRO A 56 -10.85 -24.05 0.01
C PRO A 56 -11.87 -24.18 -1.13
N ILE A 57 -11.50 -23.69 -2.31
CA ILE A 57 -12.29 -23.84 -3.54
C ILE A 57 -11.52 -24.61 -4.59
N GLU A 58 -12.25 -25.13 -5.57
CA GLU A 58 -11.65 -25.69 -6.77
C GLU A 58 -10.91 -24.61 -7.57
N THR A 59 -9.89 -25.03 -8.31
CA THR A 59 -9.09 -24.15 -9.13
C THR A 59 -9.97 -23.44 -10.17
N LEU A 60 -10.04 -22.11 -10.07
CA LEU A 60 -10.78 -21.30 -11.02
C LEU A 60 -9.95 -21.12 -12.29
N GLN A 61 -10.56 -21.33 -13.45
CA GLN A 61 -9.94 -21.06 -14.74
C GLN A 61 -10.19 -19.60 -15.12
N LEU A 62 -9.12 -18.91 -15.50
CA LEU A 62 -9.13 -17.49 -15.84
C LEU A 62 -8.77 -17.29 -17.31
N ALA A 63 -9.42 -16.33 -17.94
CA ALA A 63 -9.17 -15.96 -19.32
C ALA A 63 -9.43 -14.48 -19.56
N ASP A 64 -9.26 -14.05 -20.82
CA ASP A 64 -9.64 -12.72 -21.26
C ASP A 64 -11.15 -12.43 -21.06
N PRO A 65 -11.53 -11.18 -20.78
CA PRO A 65 -10.66 -10.00 -20.62
C PRO A 65 -9.81 -10.03 -19.34
N VAL A 66 -8.53 -9.68 -19.48
CA VAL A 66 -7.60 -9.50 -18.35
C VAL A 66 -7.13 -8.05 -18.27
N GLY A 67 -7.47 -7.39 -17.17
CA GLY A 67 -6.98 -6.07 -16.79
C GLY A 67 -5.90 -6.19 -15.72
N ILE A 68 -4.63 -5.91 -16.05
CA ILE A 68 -3.56 -5.85 -15.05
C ILE A 68 -2.99 -4.43 -15.01
N GLY A 69 -2.91 -3.82 -13.82
CA GLY A 69 -2.35 -2.49 -13.64
C GLY A 69 -0.87 -2.38 -14.05
N PHE A 70 -0.22 -1.25 -13.80
CA PHE A 70 1.23 -1.16 -14.05
C PHE A 70 2.06 -1.82 -12.94
N PRO A 71 3.24 -2.39 -13.28
CA PRO A 71 4.16 -2.95 -12.29
C PRO A 71 4.72 -1.88 -11.33
N LEU A 72 4.80 -0.63 -11.81
CA LEU A 72 5.16 0.57 -11.04
C LEU A 72 3.90 1.39 -10.75
N GLY A 73 3.79 1.98 -9.56
CA GLY A 73 2.67 2.85 -9.18
C GLY A 73 2.79 3.34 -7.73
N GLY A 74 2.01 4.35 -7.35
CA GLY A 74 2.06 4.94 -6.00
C GLY A 74 1.39 4.08 -4.93
N ASP A 75 0.48 3.17 -5.31
CA ASP A 75 -0.14 2.21 -4.39
C ASP A 75 0.75 0.97 -4.15
N GLN A 76 0.63 0.36 -2.97
CA GLN A 76 1.33 -0.87 -2.57
C GLN A 76 0.83 -2.11 -3.31
N SER A 77 -0.35 -2.03 -3.92
CA SER A 77 -0.95 -3.12 -4.66
C SER A 77 -1.28 -2.72 -6.09
N ARG A 78 -1.21 -3.70 -6.99
CA ARG A 78 -1.50 -3.56 -8.41
C ARG A 78 -2.88 -4.16 -8.67
N PRO A 79 -3.83 -3.39 -9.25
CA PRO A 79 -5.15 -3.90 -9.54
C PRO A 79 -5.06 -5.02 -10.58
N LEU A 80 -5.92 -6.02 -10.41
CA LEU A 80 -6.08 -7.15 -11.29
C LEU A 80 -7.57 -7.48 -11.45
N GLU A 81 -8.00 -7.61 -12.69
CA GLU A 81 -9.32 -8.08 -13.09
C GLU A 81 -9.15 -9.20 -14.13
N CYS A 82 -9.89 -10.29 -13.98
CA CYS A 82 -9.89 -11.39 -14.94
C CYS A 82 -11.29 -11.99 -15.05
N ALA A 83 -11.68 -12.43 -16.24
CA ALA A 83 -12.87 -13.26 -16.40
C ALA A 83 -12.62 -14.68 -15.86
N VAL A 84 -13.67 -15.25 -15.26
CA VAL A 84 -13.75 -16.64 -14.83
C VAL A 84 -14.47 -17.41 -15.92
N VAL A 85 -13.81 -18.44 -16.44
CA VAL A 85 -14.36 -19.25 -17.52
C VAL A 85 -14.62 -20.66 -17.03
N ARG A 86 -15.74 -21.24 -17.48
CA ARG A 86 -16.07 -22.65 -17.27
C ARG A 86 -16.35 -23.33 -18.59
N GLU A 87 -16.06 -24.62 -18.67
CA GLU A 87 -16.37 -25.42 -19.84
C GLU A 87 -17.76 -26.05 -19.67
N VAL A 88 -18.74 -25.52 -20.38
CA VAL A 88 -20.12 -26.00 -20.36
C VAL A 88 -20.45 -26.55 -21.74
N ASN A 89 -20.79 -27.84 -21.81
CA ASN A 89 -21.11 -28.54 -23.08
C ASN A 89 -19.99 -28.41 -24.14
N GLY A 90 -18.72 -28.45 -23.73
CA GLY A 90 -17.55 -28.32 -24.62
C GLY A 90 -17.29 -26.92 -25.17
N LYS A 91 -17.98 -25.90 -24.63
CA LYS A 91 -17.72 -24.49 -24.93
C LYS A 91 -17.23 -23.78 -23.67
N ARG A 92 -16.14 -23.03 -23.81
CA ARG A 92 -15.72 -22.07 -22.79
C ARG A 92 -16.73 -20.94 -22.72
N THR A 93 -17.33 -20.76 -21.56
CA THR A 93 -18.32 -19.73 -21.30
C THR A 93 -17.79 -18.86 -20.17
N ASP A 94 -17.87 -17.54 -20.37
CA ASP A 94 -17.63 -16.57 -19.30
C ASP A 94 -18.78 -16.66 -18.29
N THR A 95 -18.46 -17.06 -17.07
CA THR A 95 -19.44 -17.20 -15.99
C THR A 95 -19.37 -16.05 -15.00
N GLY A 96 -18.27 -15.29 -14.97
CA GLY A 96 -18.02 -14.30 -13.95
C GLY A 96 -16.69 -13.57 -14.09
N HIS A 97 -16.34 -12.80 -13.07
CA HIS A 97 -15.04 -12.16 -12.99
C HIS A 97 -14.51 -12.15 -11.55
N ILE A 98 -13.19 -12.06 -11.45
CA ILE A 98 -12.50 -11.73 -10.22
C ILE A 98 -11.97 -10.30 -10.31
N GLU A 99 -12.11 -9.56 -9.23
CA GLU A 99 -11.57 -8.21 -9.09
C GLU A 99 -10.76 -8.16 -7.79
N GLY A 100 -9.54 -7.64 -7.84
CA GLY A 100 -8.71 -7.55 -6.66
C GLY A 100 -7.36 -6.92 -6.94
N ALA A 101 -6.38 -7.32 -6.15
CA ALA A 101 -5.04 -6.80 -6.28
C ALA A 101 -3.96 -7.82 -5.94
N ILE A 102 -2.80 -7.64 -6.57
CA ILE A 102 -1.55 -8.34 -6.28
C ILE A 102 -0.58 -7.36 -5.62
N PRO A 103 0.26 -7.78 -4.66
CA PRO A 103 1.19 -6.86 -4.01
C PRO A 103 2.27 -6.41 -4.99
N ARG A 104 2.63 -5.12 -4.95
CA ARG A 104 3.80 -4.59 -5.64
C ARG A 104 5.03 -4.76 -4.75
N SER A 105 6.18 -5.00 -5.37
CA SER A 105 7.47 -4.98 -4.67
C SER A 105 7.71 -3.59 -4.05
N PHE A 106 8.36 -3.53 -2.88
CA PHE A 106 8.65 -2.27 -2.18
C PHE A 106 9.32 -1.22 -3.07
N LEU A 107 10.31 -1.62 -3.86
CA LEU A 107 11.05 -0.73 -4.76
C LEU A 107 10.20 -0.20 -5.93
N ASN A 108 9.04 -0.81 -6.20
CA ASN A 108 8.17 -0.43 -7.29
C ASN A 108 7.11 0.61 -6.89
N TRP A 109 7.01 0.94 -5.59
CA TRP A 109 6.02 1.90 -5.09
C TRP A 109 6.57 2.89 -4.04
N PHE A 110 7.59 2.52 -3.26
CA PHE A 110 8.22 3.43 -2.31
C PHE A 110 8.83 4.61 -3.09
N GLU A 111 8.41 5.84 -2.79
CA GLU A 111 8.75 7.09 -3.49
C GLU A 111 8.09 7.32 -4.87
N MET A 112 7.26 6.39 -5.38
CA MET A 112 6.49 6.69 -6.59
C MET A 112 5.44 7.77 -6.30
N PRO A 113 5.28 8.77 -7.19
CA PRO A 113 4.23 9.76 -7.03
C PRO A 113 2.86 9.07 -7.13
N LEU A 114 1.96 9.44 -6.22
CA LEU A 114 0.59 8.98 -6.27
C LEU A 114 -0.14 9.71 -7.40
N THR A 115 -0.92 8.96 -8.17
CA THR A 115 -1.91 9.52 -9.09
C THR A 115 -3.14 10.03 -8.33
N ASP A 116 -3.92 10.91 -8.94
CA ASP A 116 -5.15 11.44 -8.32
C ASP A 116 -6.13 10.31 -7.96
N HIS A 117 -6.25 9.29 -8.81
CA HIS A 117 -7.08 8.11 -8.52
C HIS A 117 -6.58 7.32 -7.31
N GLU A 118 -5.27 7.10 -7.19
CA GLU A 118 -4.69 6.42 -6.04
C GLU A 118 -4.87 7.25 -4.75
N LEU A 119 -4.78 8.58 -4.84
CA LEU A 119 -5.06 9.48 -3.73
C LEU A 119 -6.53 9.38 -3.28
N ASP A 120 -7.47 9.36 -4.23
CA ASP A 120 -8.89 9.18 -3.96
C ASP A 120 -9.17 7.83 -3.30
N ASP A 121 -8.51 6.77 -3.75
CA ASP A 121 -8.62 5.44 -3.14
C ASP A 121 -8.09 5.42 -1.70
N ILE A 122 -6.96 6.08 -1.44
CA ILE A 122 -6.42 6.22 -0.07
C ILE A 122 -7.37 7.03 0.80
N ASN A 123 -7.91 8.15 0.29
CA ASN A 123 -8.91 8.96 0.98
C ASN A 123 -10.18 8.15 1.27
N LYS A 124 -10.65 7.33 0.33
CA LYS A 124 -11.79 6.43 0.53
C LYS A 124 -11.51 5.37 1.59
N LYS A 125 -10.30 4.79 1.61
CA LYS A 125 -9.89 3.73 2.56
C LYS A 125 -9.66 4.28 3.98
N LEU A 126 -8.99 5.42 4.12
CA LEU A 126 -8.51 5.95 5.41
C LEU A 126 -9.33 7.15 5.93
N GLY A 127 -9.98 7.89 5.04
CA GLY A 127 -10.75 9.09 5.36
C GLY A 127 -9.96 10.08 6.21
N LYS A 128 -10.58 10.53 7.31
CA LYS A 128 -9.97 11.47 8.27
C LYS A 128 -8.62 11.04 8.84
N ARG A 129 -8.32 9.73 8.87
CA ARG A 129 -7.02 9.24 9.37
C ARG A 129 -5.87 9.68 8.47
N TYR A 130 -6.10 9.73 7.16
CA TYR A 130 -5.12 10.24 6.21
C TYR A 130 -4.87 11.73 6.45
N GLU A 131 -5.93 12.53 6.62
CA GLU A 131 -5.81 13.96 6.94
C GLU A 131 -4.99 14.19 8.22
N PHE A 132 -5.24 13.44 9.29
CA PHE A 132 -4.44 13.54 10.51
C PHE A 132 -2.98 13.15 10.31
N ALA A 133 -2.69 12.12 9.51
CA ALA A 133 -1.32 11.73 9.19
C ALA A 133 -0.57 12.86 8.46
N VAL A 134 -1.24 13.53 7.52
CA VAL A 134 -0.69 14.69 6.80
C VAL A 134 -0.41 15.85 7.78
N VAL A 135 -1.35 16.17 8.67
CA VAL A 135 -1.16 17.22 9.69
C VAL A 135 0.00 16.90 10.63
N PHE A 136 0.10 15.65 11.12
CA PHE A 136 1.23 15.25 11.96
C PHE A 136 2.56 15.32 11.23
N THR A 137 2.59 15.00 9.93
CA THR A 137 3.78 15.14 9.10
C THR A 137 4.20 16.61 8.98
N TRP A 138 3.25 17.53 8.80
CA TRP A 138 3.52 18.96 8.79
C TRP A 138 4.02 19.47 10.14
N ILE A 139 3.39 19.05 11.25
CA ILE A 139 3.86 19.41 12.60
C ILE A 139 5.30 18.93 12.81
N ALA A 140 5.61 17.69 12.46
CA ALA A 140 6.97 17.15 12.58
C ALA A 140 7.99 17.94 11.74
N GLY A 141 7.64 18.29 10.50
CA GLY A 141 8.49 19.11 9.63
C GLY A 141 8.74 20.51 10.22
N LEU A 142 7.71 21.15 10.75
CA LEU A 142 7.83 22.46 11.42
C LEU A 142 8.65 22.36 12.70
N LEU A 143 8.46 21.34 13.53
CA LEU A 143 9.25 21.12 14.73
C LEU A 143 10.73 20.89 14.42
N ASN A 144 11.04 20.13 13.36
CA ASN A 144 12.42 19.97 12.91
C ASN A 144 13.06 21.31 12.51
N LEU A 145 12.30 22.18 11.83
CA LEU A 145 12.78 23.51 11.44
C LEU A 145 12.99 24.41 12.67
N LEU A 146 12.07 24.39 13.64
CA LEU A 146 12.20 25.14 14.89
C LEU A 146 13.39 24.66 15.73
N ALA A 147 13.64 23.35 15.77
CA ALA A 147 14.80 22.79 16.49
C ALA A 147 16.13 23.26 15.86
N ILE A 148 16.21 23.31 14.53
CA ILE A 148 17.39 23.86 13.83
C ILE A 148 17.53 25.35 14.13
N TRP A 149 16.42 26.10 14.15
CA TRP A 149 16.41 27.52 14.48
C TRP A 149 16.91 27.80 15.90
N ASP A 150 16.39 27.08 16.89
CA ASP A 150 16.82 27.17 18.30
C ASP A 150 18.31 26.83 18.48
N ALA A 151 18.83 25.86 17.72
CA ALA A 151 20.26 25.54 17.71
C ALA A 151 21.13 26.61 17.04
N PHE A 152 20.60 27.36 16.07
CA PHE A 152 21.34 28.37 15.30
C PHE A 152 21.36 29.74 15.99
N GLU A 153 20.21 30.27 16.42
CA GLU A 153 20.16 31.55 17.15
C GLU A 153 20.51 31.41 18.64
N GLY A 154 20.56 30.18 19.15
CA GLY A 154 20.68 29.89 20.57
C GLY A 154 19.34 30.09 21.30
N PRO A 155 19.21 29.59 22.54
CA PRO A 155 17.97 29.74 23.30
C PRO A 155 17.64 31.22 23.46
N ALA A 156 16.38 31.60 23.18
CA ALA A 156 15.89 32.99 23.30
C ALA A 156 16.09 33.61 24.71
N TYR A 157 16.35 32.76 25.70
CA TYR A 157 16.88 33.13 27.01
C TYR A 157 18.25 32.47 27.16
N GLY A 158 19.31 33.26 26.97
CA GLY A 158 20.68 32.78 27.11
C GLY A 158 20.94 32.24 28.52
N ARG A 159 21.70 31.14 28.61
CA ARG A 159 22.47 30.84 29.84
C ARG A 159 23.43 32.00 30.04
N GLY A 160 23.07 32.95 30.90
CA GLY A 160 23.88 34.15 31.12
C GLY A 160 23.53 35.00 32.34
N ASP A 161 22.44 34.72 33.06
CA ASP A 161 21.99 35.57 34.18
C ASP A 161 21.95 34.82 35.53
N GLU A 162 22.63 33.69 35.66
CA GLU A 162 23.03 33.24 37.00
C GLU A 162 24.26 34.05 37.40
N GLU A 163 24.07 35.04 38.28
CA GLU A 163 25.19 35.75 38.90
C GLU A 163 26.15 34.72 39.49
N GLU A 164 27.37 34.63 38.94
CA GLU A 164 28.46 33.94 39.62
C GLU A 164 28.62 34.61 40.98
N THR A 165 28.23 33.89 42.04
CA THR A 165 28.47 34.30 43.42
C THR A 165 29.98 34.35 43.60
N LYS A 166 30.55 35.55 43.43
CA LYS A 166 31.96 35.80 43.72
C LYS A 166 32.24 35.35 45.16
N PRO A 167 33.19 34.43 45.39
CA PRO A 167 33.53 34.04 46.74
C PRO A 167 34.10 35.25 47.48
N ASP A 168 33.48 35.51 48.62
CA ASP A 168 33.72 36.58 49.59
C ASP A 168 35.22 36.88 49.79
N ASP A 169 35.61 38.12 49.49
CA ASP A 169 36.95 38.67 49.72
C ASP A 169 37.18 38.85 51.23
N LYS A 170 37.48 37.76 51.95
CA LYS A 170 38.02 37.84 53.31
C LYS A 170 39.53 37.98 53.26
N LEU A 171 40.00 39.21 53.05
CA LEU A 171 41.37 39.59 53.39
C LEU A 171 41.56 39.53 54.91
N PRO A 172 42.67 38.96 55.41
CA PRO A 172 42.93 38.83 56.84
C PRO A 172 43.56 40.13 57.37
N GLU A 173 43.14 40.59 58.54
CA GLU A 173 43.86 41.64 59.27
C GLU A 173 43.98 41.33 60.77
N PRO A 174 45.03 41.85 61.44
CA PRO A 174 46.01 41.01 62.11
C PRO A 174 45.92 41.05 63.63
N ALA A 175 46.59 40.08 64.26
CA ALA A 175 46.79 40.01 65.70
C ALA A 175 47.42 41.30 66.24
N LYS A 176 46.86 41.83 67.34
CA LYS A 176 47.56 42.75 68.24
C LYS A 176 47.64 42.13 69.64
N ALA A 177 48.83 42.27 70.20
CA ALA A 177 49.34 41.73 71.46
C ALA A 177 48.64 42.27 72.70
#